data_AF-A0A6L5E2P9-F1
#
_entry.id   AF-A0A6L5E2P9-F1
#
_cell.length_a   1.000
_cell.length_b   1.000
_cell.length_c   1.000
_cell.angle_alpha   90.00
_cell.angle_beta   90.00
_cell.angle_gamma   90.00
#
_symmetry.space_group_name_H-M   'P 1'
#
loop_
_entity.id
_entity.type
_entity.pdbx_description
1 polymer ?
#
loop_
_entity_poly.entity_id
_entity_poly.type
_entity_poly.pdbx_seq_one_letter_code
_entity_poly.pdbx_strand_id
1 'polypeptide(L)'
;MSIKPLSTGQRDIIRKMAAILVCAEIEARAIAPQFEKSTGKKYDAKSAQSYLNTFLNNNPEYKRVWTLLLKDKNRHERDFLERLRRENGK
;
A
#
# COMPACT_ATOMS: atom_id res chain seq x y z
N MET A 1 18.54 26.11 4.81
CA MET A 1 17.40 25.87 5.73
C MET A 1 17.57 24.49 6.34
N SER A 2 17.65 24.38 7.68
CA SER A 2 17.71 23.07 8.34
C SER A 2 16.32 22.45 8.38
N ILE A 3 16.16 21.27 7.79
CA ILE A 3 14.90 20.52 7.87
C ILE A 3 14.72 20.07 9.32
N LYS A 4 13.56 20.36 9.92
CA LYS A 4 13.25 19.88 11.27
C LYS A 4 13.19 18.35 11.26
N PRO A 5 13.76 17.67 12.26
CA PRO A 5 13.67 16.21 12.33
C PRO A 5 12.21 15.80 12.47
N LEU A 6 11.89 14.63 11.92
CA LEU A 6 10.57 14.03 12.10
C LEU A 6 10.32 13.74 13.58
N SER A 7 9.12 14.05 14.04
CA SER A 7 8.64 13.70 15.36
C SER A 7 8.53 12.17 15.51
N THR A 8 8.45 11.70 16.76
CA THR A 8 8.26 10.28 17.06
C THR A 8 7.03 9.71 16.36
N GLY A 9 5.91 10.45 16.37
CA GLY A 9 4.68 10.03 15.68
C GLY A 9 4.83 9.94 14.16
N GLN A 10 5.55 10.88 13.54
CA GLN A 10 5.82 10.82 12.10
C GLN A 10 6.69 9.61 11.74
N ARG A 11 7.72 9.31 12.54
CA ARG A 11 8.58 8.13 12.35
C ARG A 11 7.79 6.83 12.54
N ASP A 12 6.88 6.80 13.50
CA ASP A 12 6.01 5.63 13.74
C ASP A 12 5.07 5.36 12.55
N ILE A 13 4.46 6.40 11.99
CA ILE A 13 3.65 6.27 10.76
C ILE A 13 4.49 5.71 9.61
N ILE A 14 5.73 6.18 9.44
CA ILE A 14 6.65 5.65 8.41
C ILE A 14 6.95 4.17 8.62
N ARG A 15 7.22 3.75 9.87
CA ARG A 15 7.45 2.33 10.19
C ARG A 15 6.23 1.47 9.86
N LYS A 16 5.03 1.95 10.19
CA LYS A 16 3.77 1.27 9.87
C LYS A 16 3.58 1.14 8.35
N MET A 17 3.81 2.22 7.60
CA MET A 17 3.78 2.19 6.13
C MET A 17 4.77 1.17 5.56
N ALA A 18 6.01 1.17 6.05
CA ALA A 18 7.03 0.23 5.60
C ALA A 18 6.62 -1.22 5.83
N ALA A 19 6.10 -1.56 7.01
CA ALA A 19 5.61 -2.90 7.30
C ALA A 19 4.48 -3.33 6.35
N ILE A 20 3.52 -2.45 6.08
CA ILE A 20 2.40 -2.74 5.16
C ILE A 20 2.91 -3.01 3.74
N LEU A 21 3.84 -2.18 3.26
CA LEU A 21 4.43 -2.35 1.93
C LEU A 21 5.22 -3.66 1.83
N VAL A 22 6.00 -4.02 2.85
CA VAL A 22 6.69 -5.31 2.91
C VAL A 22 5.70 -6.48 2.87
N CYS A 23 4.59 -6.40 3.61
CA CYS A 23 3.54 -7.42 3.55
C CYS A 23 2.94 -7.54 2.14
N ALA A 24 2.65 -6.42 1.47
CA ALA A 24 2.13 -6.40 0.10
C ALA A 24 3.14 -6.99 -0.91
N GLU A 25 4.43 -6.69 -0.74
CA GLU A 25 5.49 -7.24 -1.59
C GLU A 25 5.66 -8.75 -1.39
N ILE A 26 5.67 -9.22 -0.15
CA ILE A 26 5.74 -10.65 0.18
C ILE A 26 4.52 -11.38 -0.40
N GLU A 27 3.33 -10.79 -0.27
CA GLU A 27 2.12 -11.34 -0.84
C GLU A 27 2.25 -11.55 -2.35
N ALA A 28 2.68 -10.52 -3.08
CA ALA A 28 2.83 -10.56 -4.53
C ALA A 28 3.96 -11.47 -5.01
N ARG A 29 5.10 -11.50 -4.28
CA ARG A 29 6.33 -12.19 -4.74
C ARG A 29 6.44 -13.63 -4.27
N ALA A 30 5.86 -13.98 -3.12
CA ALA A 30 6.03 -15.29 -2.51
C ALA A 30 4.71 -16.03 -2.33
N ILE A 31 3.69 -15.37 -1.77
CA ILE A 31 2.44 -16.05 -1.39
C ILE A 31 1.57 -16.35 -2.60
N ALA A 32 1.33 -15.36 -3.46
CA ALA A 32 0.52 -15.55 -4.65
C ALA A 32 1.10 -16.65 -5.57
N PRO A 33 2.40 -16.64 -5.93
CA PRO A 33 2.97 -17.70 -6.76
C PRO A 33 2.91 -19.07 -6.11
N GLN A 34 3.17 -19.16 -4.79
CA GLN A 34 3.13 -20.44 -4.08
C GLN A 34 1.70 -20.98 -3.97
N PHE A 35 0.71 -20.13 -3.77
CA PHE A 35 -0.71 -20.50 -3.75
C PHE A 35 -1.15 -21.03 -5.12
N GLU A 36 -0.80 -20.33 -6.19
CA GLU A 36 -1.16 -20.73 -7.56
C GLU A 36 -0.50 -22.05 -7.94
N LYS A 37 0.78 -22.24 -7.58
CA LYS A 37 1.51 -23.49 -7.81
C LYS A 37 0.92 -24.68 -7.04
N SER A 38 0.47 -24.47 -5.80
CA SER A 38 -0.02 -25.55 -4.94
C SER A 38 -1.49 -25.91 -5.18
N THR A 39 -2.32 -24.93 -5.56
CA THR A 39 -3.77 -25.13 -5.70
C THR A 39 -4.24 -25.21 -7.16
N GLY A 40 -3.43 -24.75 -8.11
CA GLY A 40 -3.82 -24.56 -9.51
C GLY A 40 -4.86 -23.44 -9.73
N LYS A 41 -5.23 -22.69 -8.68
CA LYS A 41 -6.20 -21.60 -8.74
C LYS A 41 -5.49 -20.26 -8.69
N LYS A 42 -6.01 -19.29 -9.44
CA LYS A 42 -5.52 -17.90 -9.41
C LYS A 42 -5.65 -17.30 -8.00
N TYR A 43 -4.61 -16.61 -7.54
CA TYR A 43 -4.64 -15.92 -6.26
C TYR A 43 -5.53 -14.67 -6.32
N ASP A 44 -6.39 -14.48 -5.32
CA ASP A 44 -7.22 -13.27 -5.19
C ASP A 44 -6.69 -12.37 -4.07
N ALA A 45 -5.88 -11.38 -4.45
CA ALA A 45 -5.35 -10.37 -3.53
C ALA A 45 -6.44 -9.43 -2.95
N LYS A 46 -7.64 -9.40 -3.54
CA LYS A 46 -8.76 -8.58 -3.06
C LYS A 46 -9.64 -9.31 -2.05
N SER A 47 -9.45 -10.63 -1.88
CA SER A 47 -10.18 -11.41 -0.89
C SER A 47 -9.92 -10.90 0.52
N ALA A 48 -10.94 -10.93 1.38
CA ALA A 48 -10.78 -10.62 2.80
C ALA A 48 -9.77 -11.57 3.50
N GLN A 49 -9.55 -12.76 2.93
CA GLN A 49 -8.56 -13.75 3.39
C GLN A 49 -7.22 -13.67 2.66
N SER A 50 -6.99 -12.65 1.81
CA SER A 50 -5.64 -12.42 1.28
C SER A 50 -4.66 -12.13 2.41
N TYR A 51 -3.37 -12.34 2.18
CA TYR A 51 -2.35 -12.21 3.22
C TYR A 51 -2.31 -10.78 3.76
N LEU A 52 -2.28 -9.80 2.87
CA LEU A 52 -2.29 -8.39 3.26
C LEU A 52 -3.59 -8.02 3.97
N ASN A 53 -4.74 -8.45 3.46
CA ASN A 53 -6.02 -8.12 4.09
C ASN A 53 -6.16 -8.77 5.47
N THR A 54 -5.66 -9.99 5.65
CA THR A 54 -5.61 -10.66 6.96
C THR A 54 -4.72 -9.89 7.93
N PHE A 55 -3.53 -9.47 7.50
CA PHE A 55 -2.64 -8.64 8.31
C PHE A 55 -3.31 -7.34 8.74
N LEU A 56 -3.93 -6.62 7.79
CA LEU A 56 -4.60 -5.34 8.08
C LEU A 56 -5.82 -5.50 8.97
N ASN A 57 -6.63 -6.55 8.76
CA ASN A 57 -7.82 -6.81 9.57
C ASN A 57 -7.47 -7.11 11.03
N ASN A 58 -6.33 -7.76 11.28
CA ASN A 58 -5.85 -8.03 12.63
C ASN A 58 -5.13 -6.83 13.28
N ASN A 59 -4.79 -5.79 12.51
CA ASN A 59 -4.01 -4.65 12.96
C ASN A 59 -4.70 -3.31 12.58
N PRO A 60 -5.69 -2.84 13.37
CA PRO A 60 -6.50 -1.66 13.02
C PRO A 60 -5.70 -0.38 12.77
N GLU A 61 -4.60 -0.16 13.49
CA GLU A 61 -3.74 1.00 13.27
C GLU A 61 -3.06 0.97 11.90
N TYR A 62 -2.58 -0.20 11.49
CA TYR A 62 -1.97 -0.41 10.18
C TYR A 62 -3.01 -0.26 9.06
N LYS A 63 -4.23 -0.79 9.28
CA LYS A 63 -5.37 -0.59 8.36
C LYS A 63 -5.73 0.88 8.18
N ARG A 64 -5.72 1.67 9.25
CA ARG A 64 -5.94 3.12 9.20
C ARG A 64 -4.86 3.81 8.37
N VAL A 65 -3.59 3.52 8.64
CA VAL A 65 -2.46 4.09 7.87
C VAL A 65 -2.55 3.70 6.39
N TRP A 66 -2.85 2.43 6.09
CA TRP A 66 -3.02 1.95 4.72
C TRP A 66 -4.13 2.68 3.97
N THR A 67 -5.29 2.86 4.60
CA THR A 67 -6.43 3.56 4.02
C THR A 67 -6.07 5.02 3.68
N LEU A 68 -5.37 5.70 4.59
CA LEU A 68 -4.92 7.08 4.37
C LEU A 68 -3.91 7.16 3.23
N LEU A 69 -2.92 6.24 3.21
CA LEU A 69 -1.93 6.16 2.15
C LEU A 69 -2.56 5.97 0.77
N LEU A 70 -3.53 5.03 0.64
CA LEU A 70 -4.22 4.81 -0.63
C LEU A 70 -5.04 6.01 -1.07
N LYS A 71 -5.69 6.70 -0.13
CA LYS A 71 -6.44 7.92 -0.42
C LYS A 71 -5.53 9.00 -0.99
N ASP A 72 -4.38 9.24 -0.36
CA ASP A 72 -3.43 10.26 -0.80
C ASP A 72 -2.72 9.85 -2.10
N LYS A 73 -2.38 8.57 -2.26
CA LYS A 73 -1.84 8.01 -3.51
C LYS A 73 -2.78 8.29 -4.69
N ASN A 74 -4.07 7.93 -4.55
CA ASN A 74 -5.06 8.13 -5.60
C ASN A 74 -5.27 9.62 -5.92
N ARG A 75 -5.21 10.49 -4.90
CA ARG A 75 -5.28 11.94 -5.09
C ARG A 75 -4.09 12.43 -5.91
N HIS A 76 -2.87 12.03 -5.54
CA HIS A 76 -1.67 12.40 -6.28
C HIS A 76 -1.73 11.87 -7.72
N GLU A 77 -2.10 10.61 -7.94
CA GLU A 77 -2.25 10.04 -9.28
C GLU A 77 -3.21 10.87 -10.15
N ARG A 78 -4.39 11.24 -9.62
CA ARG A 78 -5.33 12.10 -10.34
C ARG A 78 -4.71 13.45 -10.68
N ASP A 79 -4.10 14.12 -9.69
CA ASP A 79 -3.53 15.45 -9.87
C ASP A 79 -2.36 15.42 -10.89
N PHE A 80 -1.57 14.34 -10.93
CA PHE A 80 -0.54 14.10 -11.95
C PHE A 80 -1.14 13.89 -13.34
N LEU A 81 -2.18 13.05 -13.46
CA LEU A 81 -2.85 12.80 -14.74
C LEU A 81 -3.51 14.07 -15.30
N GLU A 82 -4.09 14.90 -14.45
CA GLU A 82 -4.66 16.19 -14.86
C GLU A 82 -3.59 17.16 -15.38
N ARG A 83 -2.41 17.21 -14.74
CA ARG A 83 -1.28 18.02 -15.22
C ARG A 83 -0.81 17.55 -16.59
N LEU A 84 -0.59 16.25 -16.76
CA LEU A 84 -0.18 15.66 -18.04
C LEU A 84 -1.18 15.93 -19.17
N ARG A 85 -2.49 15.87 -18.88
CA ARG A 85 -3.54 16.20 -19.86
C ARG A 85 -3.51 17.67 -20.29
N ARG A 86 -3.20 18.59 -19.37
CA ARG A 86 -3.06 20.02 -19.69
C ARG A 86 -1.79 20.32 -20.47
N GLU A 87 -0.71 19.58 -20.22
CA GLU A 87 0.56 19.69 -20.93
C GLU A 87 0.49 19.10 -22.35
N ASN A 88 -0.19 17.96 -22.53
CA ASN A 88 -0.37 17.29 -23.82
C ASN A 88 -1.58 17.80 -24.64
N GLY A 89 -2.39 18.71 -24.07
CA GLY A 89 -3.53 19.35 -24.73
C GLY A 89 -3.19 20.66 -25.45
N LYS A 90 -1.91 20.90 -25.73
CA LYS A 90 -1.41 21.97 -26.60
C LYS A 90 -0.88 21.39 -27.91
#